data_AF-A0AAI8AMH2-F1
#
_entry.id   AF-A0AAI8AMH2-F1
#
_cell.length_a   1.000
_cell.length_b   1.000
_cell.length_c   1.000
_cell.angle_alpha   90.00
_cell.angle_beta   90.00
_cell.angle_gamma   90.00
#
_symmetry.space_group_name_H-M   'P 1'
#
loop_
_entity.id
_entity.type
_entity.pdbx_description
1 polymer ?
#
loop_
_entity_poly.entity_id
_entity_poly.type
_entity_poly.pdbx_seq_one_letter_code
_entity_poly.pdbx_strand_id
1 'polypeptide(L)'
;MNTDHIVTLLQKISTFAEETAKTVTQAQPALTESIGRGLVGVGAGLAMIGGIGAGVGQGFSASKAIESVGRNPESEKTVFKFMIIGAAISETSAIYSLVISILLQFVFA
;
A
#
# COMPACT_ATOMS: atom_id res chain seq x y z
N MET A 1 25.30 -14.96 59.20
CA MET A 1 25.08 -14.55 57.79
C MET A 1 23.72 -15.08 57.41
N ASN A 2 22.69 -14.23 57.51
CA ASN A 2 21.29 -14.65 57.41
C ASN A 2 20.94 -15.06 55.98
N THR A 3 20.17 -16.14 55.85
CA THR A 3 19.68 -16.73 54.60
C THR A 3 19.04 -15.70 53.67
N ASP A 4 18.44 -14.65 54.23
CA ASP A 4 17.75 -13.56 53.51
C ASP A 4 18.68 -12.75 52.60
N HIS A 5 19.95 -12.56 53.01
CA HIS A 5 20.94 -11.85 52.18
C HIS A 5 21.33 -12.65 50.94
N ILE A 6 21.43 -13.98 51.08
CA ILE A 6 21.75 -14.88 49.96
C ILE A 6 20.57 -14.90 48.98
N VAL A 7 19.32 -14.98 49.47
CA VAL A 7 18.12 -14.95 48.63
C VAL A 7 18.00 -13.62 47.88
N THR A 8 18.31 -12.49 48.53
CA THR A 8 18.28 -11.16 47.90
C THR A 8 19.31 -11.02 46.77
N LEU A 9 20.53 -11.57 46.96
CA LEU A 9 21.56 -11.56 45.93
C LEU A 9 21.19 -12.45 44.74
N LEU A 10 20.62 -13.63 45.01
CA LEU A 10 20.13 -14.54 43.97
C LEU A 10 19.01 -13.90 43.14
N GLN A 11 18.08 -13.18 43.78
CA GLN A 11 17.06 -12.43 43.06
C GLN A 11 17.66 -11.35 42.17
N LYS A 12 18.59 -10.52 42.67
CA LYS A 12 19.23 -9.48 41.86
C LYS A 12 19.96 -10.05 40.65
N ILE A 13 20.66 -11.18 40.81
CA ILE A 13 21.32 -11.88 39.70
C ILE A 13 20.29 -12.40 38.70
N SER A 14 19.16 -12.98 39.17
CA SER A 14 18.09 -13.45 38.28
C SER A 14 17.44 -12.32 37.49
N THR A 15 17.17 -11.18 38.13
CA THR A 15 16.56 -10.01 37.47
C THR A 15 17.51 -9.37 36.46
N PHE A 16 18.81 -9.27 36.79
CA PHE A 16 19.83 -8.76 35.88
C PHE A 16 20.02 -9.66 34.65
N ALA A 17 19.98 -10.98 34.84
CA ALA A 17 20.02 -11.95 33.74
C ALA A 17 18.81 -11.79 32.81
N GLU A 18 17.62 -11.53 33.36
CA GLU A 18 16.38 -11.32 32.60
C GLU A 18 16.38 -10.00 31.83
N GLU A 19 16.92 -8.91 32.40
CA GLU A 19 17.07 -7.60 31.76
C GLU A 19 18.04 -7.63 30.57
N THR A 20 19.15 -8.38 30.72
CA THR A 20 20.15 -8.58 29.66
C THR A 20 19.55 -9.36 28.49
N ALA A 21 18.73 -10.39 28.77
CA ALA A 21 18.03 -11.17 27.75
C ALA A 21 17.00 -10.32 26.97
N LYS A 22 16.21 -9.50 27.67
CA LYS A 22 15.24 -8.59 27.03
C LYS A 22 15.92 -7.60 26.09
N THR A 23 17.05 -7.03 26.50
CA THR A 23 17.80 -6.04 25.68
C THR A 23 18.31 -6.64 24.35
N VAL A 24 18.80 -7.88 24.36
CA VAL A 24 19.31 -8.56 23.16
C VAL A 24 18.17 -8.99 22.23
N THR A 25 17.03 -9.43 22.78
CA THR A 25 15.87 -9.84 21.98
C THR A 25 15.07 -8.67 21.42
N GLN A 26 15.08 -7.49 22.04
CA GLN A 26 14.29 -6.32 21.60
C GLN A 26 15.00 -5.42 20.57
N ALA A 27 16.34 -5.44 20.50
CA ALA A 27 17.10 -4.59 19.58
C ALA A 27 17.04 -5.03 18.11
N GLN A 28 17.01 -6.34 17.85
CA GLN A 28 16.93 -6.91 16.50
C GLN A 28 15.55 -6.79 15.80
N PRO A 29 14.40 -7.02 16.47
CA PRO A 29 13.09 -7.03 15.81
C PRO A 29 12.61 -5.64 15.41
N ALA A 30 13.00 -4.57 16.12
CA ALA A 30 12.55 -3.21 15.81
C ALA A 30 13.03 -2.71 14.43
N LEU A 31 14.28 -3.04 14.06
CA LEU A 31 14.82 -2.66 12.75
C LEU A 31 14.17 -3.48 11.63
N THR A 32 14.00 -4.79 11.82
CA THR A 32 13.33 -5.66 10.84
C THR A 32 11.87 -5.24 10.61
N GLU A 33 11.16 -4.83 11.66
CA GLU A 33 9.79 -4.31 11.57
C GLU A 33 9.74 -2.98 10.79
N SER A 34 10.67 -2.06 11.06
CA SER A 34 10.74 -0.78 10.35
C SER A 34 11.07 -0.91 8.86
N ILE A 35 11.98 -1.83 8.49
CA ILE A 35 12.31 -2.13 7.10
C ILE A 35 11.12 -2.80 6.40
N GLY A 36 10.43 -3.71 7.09
CA GLY A 36 9.22 -4.36 6.58
C GLY A 36 8.14 -3.35 6.20
N ARG A 37 7.82 -2.41 7.09
CA ARG A 37 6.89 -1.31 6.82
C ARG A 37 7.34 -0.41 5.67
N GLY A 38 8.63 -0.11 5.59
CA GLY A 38 9.21 0.68 4.50
C GLY A 38 9.03 0.02 3.13
N LEU A 39 9.28 -1.28 3.03
CA LEU A 39 9.09 -2.06 1.80
C LEU A 39 7.63 -2.13 1.37
N VAL A 40 6.70 -2.23 2.32
CA VAL A 40 5.25 -2.18 2.04
C VAL A 40 4.87 -0.83 1.43
N GLY A 41 5.39 0.29 1.94
CA GLY A 41 5.17 1.62 1.36
C GLY A 41 5.69 1.74 -0.08
N VAL A 42 6.86 1.17 -0.37
CA VAL A 42 7.40 1.11 -1.74
C VAL A 42 6.49 0.28 -2.65
N GLY A 43 6.03 -0.89 -2.19
CA GLY A 43 5.10 -1.74 -2.93
C GLY A 43 3.75 -1.05 -3.21
N ALA A 44 3.21 -0.33 -2.22
CA ALA A 44 1.97 0.43 -2.37
C ALA A 44 2.10 1.54 -3.42
N GLY A 45 3.23 2.24 -3.47
CA GLY A 45 3.51 3.26 -4.49
C GLY A 45 3.67 2.68 -5.89
N LEU A 46 4.37 1.54 -6.03
CA LEU A 46 4.55 0.87 -7.32
C LEU A 46 3.22 0.34 -7.89
N ALA A 47 2.32 -0.15 -7.02
CA ALA A 47 1.00 -0.61 -7.44
C ALA A 47 0.22 0.49 -8.19
N MET A 48 0.36 1.76 -7.79
CA MET A 48 -0.36 2.92 -8.37
C MET A 48 0.04 3.26 -9.81
N ILE A 49 1.16 2.75 -10.31
CA ILE A 49 1.57 2.95 -11.71
C ILE A 49 0.51 2.42 -12.69
N GLY A 50 -0.29 1.43 -12.27
CA GLY A 50 -1.42 0.91 -13.05
C GLY A 50 -2.47 1.98 -13.43
N GLY A 51 -2.61 3.05 -12.64
CA GLY A 51 -3.54 4.15 -12.93
C GLY A 51 -3.16 4.98 -14.16
N ILE A 52 -1.88 4.97 -14.58
CA ILE A 52 -1.41 5.76 -15.72
C ILE A 52 -2.10 5.29 -17.02
N GLY A 53 -2.27 3.97 -17.19
CA GLY A 53 -2.91 3.40 -18.37
C GLY A 53 -4.35 3.88 -18.54
N ALA A 54 -5.09 4.01 -17.44
CA ALA A 54 -6.45 4.49 -17.46
C ALA A 54 -6.53 5.98 -17.84
N GLY A 55 -5.68 6.82 -17.23
CA GLY A 55 -5.66 8.26 -17.52
C GLY A 55 -5.29 8.57 -18.97
N VAL A 56 -4.24 7.91 -19.49
CA VAL A 56 -3.82 8.09 -20.90
C VAL A 56 -4.87 7.54 -21.87
N GLY A 57 -5.42 6.36 -21.59
CA GLY A 57 -6.43 5.72 -22.43
C GLY A 57 -7.71 6.55 -22.55
N GLN A 58 -8.26 7.02 -21.43
CA GLN A 58 -9.45 7.86 -21.42
C GLN A 58 -9.21 9.20 -22.09
N GLY A 59 -8.06 9.85 -21.87
CA GLY A 59 -7.72 11.12 -22.53
C GLY A 59 -7.66 10.98 -24.06
N PHE A 60 -7.04 9.91 -24.55
CA PHE A 60 -6.98 9.62 -25.98
C PHE A 60 -8.36 9.33 -26.55
N SER A 61 -9.14 8.43 -25.93
CA SER A 61 -10.49 8.09 -26.37
C SER A 61 -11.43 9.30 -26.37
N ALA A 62 -11.35 10.17 -25.37
CA ALA A 62 -12.16 11.39 -25.29
C ALA A 62 -11.84 12.37 -26.43
N SER A 63 -10.55 12.57 -26.75
CA SER A 63 -10.15 13.45 -27.86
C SER A 63 -10.72 12.97 -29.20
N LYS A 64 -10.71 11.65 -29.45
CA LYS A 64 -11.26 11.04 -30.66
C LYS A 64 -12.78 11.06 -30.70
N ALA A 65 -13.44 10.90 -29.54
CA ALA A 65 -14.88 11.05 -29.44
C ALA A 65 -15.31 12.46 -29.85
N ILE A 66 -14.64 13.50 -29.32
CA ILE A 66 -14.94 14.90 -29.66
C ILE A 66 -14.67 15.19 -31.15
N GLU A 67 -13.56 14.69 -31.70
CA GLU A 67 -13.26 14.83 -33.13
C GLU A 67 -14.35 14.20 -34.01
N SER A 68 -14.84 13.02 -33.63
CA SER A 68 -15.91 12.31 -34.35
C SER A 68 -17.24 13.06 -34.29
N VAL A 69 -17.63 13.53 -33.09
CA VAL A 69 -18.87 14.29 -32.88
C VAL A 69 -18.83 15.64 -33.58
N GLY A 70 -17.68 16.33 -33.58
CA GLY A 70 -17.51 17.60 -34.28
C GLY A 70 -17.68 17.47 -35.80
N ARG A 71 -17.35 16.31 -36.38
CA ARG A 71 -17.56 16.01 -37.80
C ARG A 71 -18.97 15.52 -38.10
N ASN A 72 -19.59 14.76 -37.20
CA ASN A 72 -20.92 14.17 -37.37
C ASN A 72 -21.76 14.36 -36.10
N PRO A 73 -22.39 15.53 -35.90
CA PRO A 73 -23.11 15.85 -34.66
C PRO A 73 -24.27 14.89 -34.37
N GLU A 74 -24.91 14.36 -35.40
CA GLU A 74 -26.00 13.39 -35.30
C GLU A 74 -25.59 12.03 -34.69
N SER A 75 -24.28 11.74 -34.65
CA SER A 75 -23.72 10.53 -34.03
C SER A 75 -23.39 10.67 -32.54
N GLU A 76 -23.55 11.87 -31.96
CA GLU A 76 -23.17 12.21 -30.58
C GLU A 76 -23.62 11.17 -29.55
N LYS A 77 -24.91 10.81 -29.57
CA LYS A 77 -25.49 9.89 -28.58
C LYS A 77 -24.89 8.50 -28.63
N THR A 78 -24.49 8.05 -29.82
CA THR A 78 -23.89 6.72 -30.02
C THR A 78 -22.42 6.75 -29.60
N VAL A 79 -21.68 7.79 -30.00
CA VAL A 79 -20.27 7.98 -29.60
C VAL A 79 -20.15 8.11 -28.08
N PHE A 80 -20.99 8.93 -27.45
CA PHE A 80 -21.00 9.11 -26.00
C PHE A 80 -21.29 7.80 -25.25
N LYS A 81 -22.24 6.99 -25.75
CA LYS A 81 -22.52 5.66 -25.17
C LYS A 81 -21.29 4.76 -25.16
N PHE A 82 -20.59 4.64 -26.27
CA PHE A 82 -19.37 3.83 -26.33
C PHE A 82 -18.21 4.44 -25.53
N MET A 83 -18.11 5.76 -25.48
CA MET A 83 -17.12 6.47 -24.67
C MET A 83 -17.28 6.16 -23.18
N ILE A 84 -18.51 6.20 -22.65
CA ILE A 84 -18.77 5.88 -21.24
C ILE A 84 -18.48 4.40 -20.93
N ILE A 85 -18.86 3.48 -21.82
CA ILE A 85 -18.56 2.05 -21.66
C ILE A 85 -17.04 1.83 -21.63
N GLY A 86 -16.30 2.42 -22.58
CA GLY A 86 -14.85 2.36 -22.63
C GLY A 86 -14.19 2.99 -21.41
N ALA A 87 -14.68 4.15 -20.97
CA ALA A 87 -14.18 4.83 -19.78
C ALA A 87 -14.38 3.99 -18.52
N ALA A 88 -15.54 3.36 -18.35
CA ALA A 88 -15.82 2.48 -17.21
C ALA A 88 -14.88 1.26 -17.19
N ILE A 89 -14.68 0.60 -18.34
CA ILE A 89 -13.75 -0.53 -18.45
C ILE A 89 -12.32 -0.09 -18.12
N SER A 90 -11.88 1.04 -18.68
CA SER A 90 -10.56 1.62 -18.40
C SER A 90 -10.39 1.92 -16.90
N GLU A 91 -11.41 2.49 -16.26
CA GLU A 91 -11.39 2.85 -14.84
C GLU A 91 -11.23 1.63 -13.92
N THR A 92 -11.81 0.47 -14.30
CA THR A 92 -11.69 -0.74 -13.46
C THR A 92 -10.24 -1.15 -13.21
N SER A 93 -9.36 -0.95 -14.20
CA SER A 93 -7.93 -1.23 -14.06
C SER A 93 -7.24 -0.32 -13.04
N ALA A 94 -7.60 0.97 -13.04
CA ALA A 94 -7.10 1.94 -12.06
C ALA A 94 -7.62 1.65 -10.66
N ILE A 95 -8.90 1.27 -10.54
CA ILE A 95 -9.49 0.91 -9.24
C ILE A 95 -8.82 -0.34 -8.66
N TYR A 96 -8.49 -1.36 -9.46
CA TYR A 96 -7.76 -2.52 -8.93
C TYR A 96 -6.36 -2.15 -8.41
N SER A 97 -5.64 -1.30 -9.14
CA SER A 97 -4.34 -0.76 -8.72
C SER A 97 -4.46 0.03 -7.40
N LEU A 98 -5.47 0.89 -7.29
CA LEU A 98 -5.76 1.66 -6.08
C LEU A 98 -6.12 0.76 -4.90
N VAL A 99 -6.99 -0.24 -5.10
CA VAL A 99 -7.40 -1.19 -4.05
C VAL A 99 -6.19 -1.96 -3.54
N ILE A 100 -5.31 -2.45 -4.42
CA ILE A 100 -4.09 -3.16 -4.00
C ILE A 100 -3.17 -2.23 -3.20
N SER A 101 -3.00 -0.98 -3.63
CA SER A 101 -2.18 0.01 -2.91
C SER A 101 -2.72 0.27 -1.49
N ILE A 102 -4.03 0.47 -1.36
CA ILE A 102 -4.71 0.66 -0.07
C ILE A 102 -4.59 -0.60 0.79
N LEU A 103 -4.80 -1.79 0.24
CA LEU A 103 -4.67 -3.04 0.99
C LEU A 103 -3.26 -3.22 1.54
N LEU A 104 -2.22 -2.95 0.73
CA LEU A 104 -0.84 -2.98 1.18
C LEU A 104 -0.63 -2.01 2.35
N GLN A 105 -1.10 -0.76 2.22
CA GLN A 105 -0.84 0.27 3.22
C GLN A 105 -1.65 0.13 4.53
N PHE A 106 -2.86 -0.42 4.50
CA PHE A 106 -3.74 -0.46 5.68
C PHE A 106 -3.86 -1.86 6.31
N VAL A 107 -3.48 -2.92 5.58
CA VAL A 107 -3.52 -4.29 6.10
C VAL A 107 -2.12 -4.80 6.44
N PHE A 108 -1.09 -4.39 5.69
CA PHE A 108 0.25 -4.97 5.80
C PHE A 108 1.34 -4.01 6.34
N ALA A 109 1.08 -2.70 6.41
CA ALA A 109 1.99 -1.71 7.02
C ALA A 109 1.65 -1.50 8.50
#